data_AF-A0A7X8U5W0-F1
#
_entry.id   AF-A0A7X8U5W0-F1
#
_cell.length_a   1.000
_cell.length_b   1.000
_cell.length_c   1.000
_cell.angle_alpha   90.00
_cell.angle_beta   90.00
_cell.angle_gamma   90.00
#
_symmetry.space_group_name_H-M   'P 1'
#
loop_
_entity.id
_entity.type
_entity.pdbx_description
1 polymer ?
#
loop_
_entity_poly.entity_id
_entity_poly.type
_entity_poly.pdbx_seq_one_letter_code
_entity_poly.pdbx_strand_id
1 'polypeptide(L)'
;MIHMNENEIIKILERRLSEHRFRHSLAVAQAAKELAEIFGEDPDLAYKTGLLHDYAKGISAPDLILIASRNALIEDEIEKKVPDLLHAPVGAYLLQAELGVEDPTVLEAVKVHTMGSLTMSKLDKIIFLADMIEPGRDYPGQQRLDCLARRDLDQAMLFGLDATIRYCLDQARILHPRTIMVRNHFLAILKSKVSQE
;
A
#
# COMPACT_ATOMS: atom_id res chain seq x y z
N MET A 1 3.84 18.53 2.25
CA MET A 1 2.53 18.75 1.58
C MET A 1 2.60 18.23 0.16
N ILE A 2 1.47 17.80 -0.44
CA ILE A 2 1.38 17.55 -1.87
C ILE A 2 0.97 18.86 -2.56
N HIS A 3 1.88 19.47 -3.31
CA HIS A 3 1.65 20.78 -3.94
C HIS A 3 0.82 20.71 -5.24
N MET A 4 0.71 19.52 -5.83
CA MET A 4 -0.05 19.29 -7.07
C MET A 4 -1.55 19.16 -6.79
N ASN A 5 -2.36 19.64 -7.73
CA ASN A 5 -3.79 19.36 -7.73
C ASN A 5 -4.10 18.00 -8.37
N GLU A 6 -5.34 17.52 -8.16
CA GLU A 6 -5.80 16.21 -8.66
C GLU A 6 -5.63 16.06 -10.19
N ASN A 7 -5.98 17.08 -10.97
CA ASN A 7 -5.89 17.01 -12.43
C ASN A 7 -4.44 16.89 -12.93
N GLU A 8 -3.49 17.49 -12.21
CA GLU A 8 -2.06 17.35 -12.51
C GLU A 8 -1.58 15.93 -12.24
N ILE A 9 -1.94 15.38 -11.08
CA ILE A 9 -1.61 13.99 -10.70
C ILE A 9 -2.17 13.02 -11.74
N ILE A 10 -3.46 13.16 -12.10
CA ILE A 10 -4.12 12.28 -13.08
C ILE A 10 -3.37 12.28 -14.42
N LYS A 11 -3.05 13.46 -14.98
CA LYS A 11 -2.33 13.56 -16.26
C LYS A 11 -0.94 12.92 -16.24
N ILE A 12 -0.25 12.97 -15.09
CA ILE A 12 1.04 12.32 -14.91
C ILE A 12 0.86 10.80 -14.90
N LEU A 13 -0.12 10.30 -14.14
CA LEU A 13 -0.40 8.88 -14.01
C LEU A 13 -0.87 8.24 -15.32
N GLU A 14 -1.70 8.92 -16.12
CA GLU A 14 -2.14 8.45 -17.45
C GLU A 14 -0.97 8.20 -18.40
N ARG A 15 0.12 8.95 -18.27
CA ARG A 15 1.33 8.80 -19.11
C ARG A 15 2.28 7.74 -18.57
N ARG A 16 2.27 7.51 -17.25
CA ARG A 16 3.24 6.66 -16.54
C ARG A 16 2.74 5.22 -16.38
N LEU A 17 1.43 5.03 -16.22
CA LEU A 17 0.81 3.75 -15.94
C LEU A 17 0.07 3.22 -17.18
N SER A 18 0.01 1.90 -17.29
CA SER A 18 -0.96 1.27 -18.21
C SER A 18 -2.39 1.67 -17.85
N GLU A 19 -3.31 1.67 -18.81
CA GLU A 19 -4.72 2.00 -18.60
C GLU A 19 -5.37 1.18 -17.46
N HIS A 20 -5.05 -0.11 -17.37
CA HIS A 20 -5.52 -0.98 -16.28
C HIS A 20 -5.01 -0.49 -14.91
N ARG A 21 -3.73 -0.14 -14.81
CA ARG A 21 -3.13 0.34 -13.56
C ARG A 21 -3.60 1.73 -13.18
N PHE A 22 -3.84 2.59 -14.16
CA PHE A 22 -4.43 3.89 -13.91
C PHE A 22 -5.85 3.78 -13.33
N ARG A 23 -6.70 2.91 -13.90
CA ARG A 23 -8.03 2.61 -13.33
C ARG A 23 -7.96 2.05 -11.92
N HIS A 24 -7.00 1.15 -11.67
CA HIS A 24 -6.72 0.64 -10.34
C HIS A 24 -6.38 1.78 -9.37
N SER A 25 -5.46 2.67 -9.70
CA SER A 25 -5.11 3.83 -8.87
C SER A 25 -6.31 4.74 -8.57
N LEU A 26 -7.20 4.99 -9.54
CA LEU A 26 -8.43 5.75 -9.33
C LEU A 26 -9.37 5.05 -8.33
N ALA A 27 -9.54 3.73 -8.47
CA ALA A 27 -10.38 2.94 -7.59
C ALA A 27 -9.83 2.87 -6.16
N VAL A 28 -8.50 2.72 -6.00
CA VAL A 28 -7.81 2.78 -4.71
C VAL A 28 -7.95 4.16 -4.08
N ALA A 29 -7.81 5.25 -4.85
CA ALA A 29 -7.99 6.61 -4.35
C ALA A 29 -9.40 6.82 -3.78
N GLN A 30 -10.43 6.34 -4.49
CA GLN A 30 -11.81 6.44 -4.02
C GLN A 30 -12.06 5.60 -2.75
N ALA A 31 -11.56 4.36 -2.70
CA ALA A 31 -11.66 3.54 -1.49
C ALA A 31 -10.91 4.16 -0.30
N ALA A 32 -9.73 4.73 -0.52
CA ALA A 32 -8.94 5.40 0.50
C ALA A 32 -9.65 6.63 1.07
N LYS A 33 -10.30 7.43 0.20
CA LYS A 33 -11.12 8.57 0.60
C LYS A 33 -12.27 8.15 1.52
N GLU A 34 -13.01 7.11 1.14
CA GLU A 34 -14.13 6.59 1.94
C GLU A 34 -13.68 6.06 3.30
N LEU A 35 -12.56 5.32 3.34
CA LEU A 35 -12.01 4.85 4.60
C LEU A 35 -11.52 6.02 5.48
N ALA A 36 -10.90 7.04 4.90
CA ALA A 36 -10.48 8.22 5.65
C ALA A 36 -11.66 8.96 6.29
N GLU A 37 -12.78 9.10 5.57
CA GLU A 37 -14.03 9.67 6.11
C GLU A 37 -14.56 8.85 7.30
N ILE A 38 -14.50 7.52 7.24
CA ILE A 38 -14.94 6.62 8.32
C ILE A 38 -14.05 6.74 9.57
N PHE A 39 -12.73 6.83 9.41
CA PHE A 39 -11.76 6.79 10.52
C PHE A 39 -11.26 8.16 10.99
N GLY A 40 -11.84 9.24 10.45
CA GLY A 40 -11.54 10.63 10.84
C GLY A 40 -10.16 11.10 10.40
N GLU A 41 -9.69 10.62 9.24
CA GLU A 41 -8.47 11.09 8.57
C GLU A 41 -8.82 12.10 7.47
N ASP A 42 -7.81 12.81 6.93
CA ASP A 42 -8.01 13.76 5.82
C ASP A 42 -8.38 13.01 4.51
N PRO A 43 -9.61 13.16 3.97
CA PRO A 43 -10.04 12.44 2.79
C PRO A 43 -9.32 12.87 1.50
N ASP A 44 -8.91 14.14 1.38
CA ASP A 44 -8.18 14.64 0.21
C ASP A 44 -6.74 14.11 0.21
N LEU A 45 -6.10 14.09 1.38
CA LEU A 45 -4.77 13.50 1.54
C LEU A 45 -4.79 12.00 1.23
N ALA A 46 -5.78 11.26 1.75
CA ALA A 46 -5.92 9.83 1.50
C ALA A 46 -6.21 9.53 0.02
N TYR A 47 -7.08 10.31 -0.62
CA TYR A 47 -7.36 10.20 -2.05
C TYR A 47 -6.10 10.40 -2.90
N LYS A 48 -5.35 11.49 -2.68
CA LYS A 48 -4.11 11.77 -3.41
C LYS A 48 -3.04 10.72 -3.17
N THR A 49 -2.92 10.23 -1.93
CA THR A 49 -1.99 9.15 -1.60
C THR A 49 -2.37 7.85 -2.32
N GLY A 50 -3.68 7.54 -2.40
CA GLY A 50 -4.20 6.40 -3.14
C GLY A 50 -3.95 6.49 -4.65
N LEU A 51 -4.04 7.68 -5.25
CA LEU A 51 -3.64 7.88 -6.65
C LEU A 51 -2.17 7.54 -6.88
N LEU A 52 -1.31 7.93 -5.95
CA LEU A 52 0.14 7.87 -6.08
C LEU A 52 0.78 6.55 -5.59
N HIS A 53 0.04 5.65 -4.91
CA HIS A 53 0.62 4.46 -4.28
C HIS A 53 1.42 3.56 -5.24
N ASP A 54 0.88 3.36 -6.45
CA ASP A 54 1.45 2.48 -7.48
C ASP A 54 2.32 3.27 -8.47
N TYR A 55 2.83 4.46 -8.10
CA TYR A 55 3.55 5.37 -9.02
C TYR A 55 4.64 4.65 -9.81
N ALA A 56 5.40 3.75 -9.17
CA ALA A 56 6.49 3.00 -9.79
C ALA A 56 6.10 1.63 -10.39
N LYS A 57 4.81 1.27 -10.44
CA LYS A 57 4.36 -0.07 -10.88
C LYS A 57 4.65 -0.39 -12.36
N GLY A 58 4.84 0.64 -13.18
CA GLY A 58 5.21 0.50 -14.60
C GLY A 58 6.71 0.31 -14.86
N ILE A 59 7.55 0.37 -13.82
CA ILE A 59 9.01 0.26 -13.95
C ILE A 59 9.42 -1.21 -14.05
N SER A 60 10.38 -1.52 -14.94
CA SER A 60 10.86 -2.88 -15.14
C SER A 60 11.58 -3.42 -13.89
N ALA A 61 11.58 -4.74 -13.68
CA ALA A 61 12.28 -5.36 -12.55
C ALA A 61 13.78 -4.99 -12.47
N PRO A 62 14.57 -5.02 -13.57
CA PRO A 62 15.96 -4.54 -13.55
C PRO A 62 16.10 -3.08 -13.12
N ASP A 63 15.21 -2.20 -13.60
CA ASP A 63 15.25 -0.78 -13.27
C ASP A 63 14.84 -0.53 -11.81
N LEU A 64 13.85 -1.26 -11.29
CA LEU A 64 13.48 -1.23 -9.87
C LEU A 64 14.68 -1.59 -8.99
N ILE A 65 15.38 -2.69 -9.30
CA ILE A 65 16.59 -3.11 -8.56
C ILE A 65 17.67 -2.04 -8.67
N LEU A 66 17.89 -1.47 -9.85
CA LEU A 66 18.92 -0.45 -10.08
C LEU A 66 18.65 0.82 -9.27
N ILE A 67 17.42 1.35 -9.33
CA ILE A 67 17.01 2.55 -8.59
C ILE A 67 17.09 2.27 -7.09
N ALA A 68 16.58 1.13 -6.63
CA ALA A 68 16.60 0.77 -5.22
C ALA A 68 18.04 0.62 -4.68
N SER A 69 18.92 -0.02 -5.44
CA SER A 69 20.33 -0.22 -5.04
C SER A 69 21.10 1.11 -4.98
N ARG A 70 20.89 2.00 -5.96
CA ARG A 70 21.57 3.31 -6.02
C ARG A 70 21.17 4.26 -4.89
N ASN A 71 19.96 4.10 -4.38
CA ASN A 71 19.38 4.98 -3.37
C ASN A 71 19.20 4.30 -1.99
N ALA A 72 19.87 3.16 -1.77
CA ALA A 72 19.83 2.40 -0.51
C ALA A 72 18.40 2.07 -0.01
N LEU A 73 17.51 1.71 -0.94
CA LEU A 73 16.11 1.39 -0.66
C LEU A 73 15.83 -0.10 -0.44
N ILE A 74 16.86 -0.95 -0.59
CA ILE A 74 16.76 -2.40 -0.38
C ILE A 74 17.02 -2.70 1.09
N GLU A 75 16.05 -3.31 1.76
CA GLU A 75 16.12 -3.67 3.17
C GLU A 75 16.39 -5.19 3.36
N ASP A 76 16.11 -6.02 2.35
CA ASP A 76 16.38 -7.47 2.36
C ASP A 76 16.74 -7.99 0.96
N GLU A 77 17.65 -8.97 0.86
CA GLU A 77 18.04 -9.58 -0.41
C GLU A 77 16.89 -10.30 -1.13
N ILE A 78 15.83 -10.69 -0.41
CA ILE A 78 14.59 -11.22 -1.00
C ILE A 78 13.95 -10.21 -1.95
N GLU A 79 14.09 -8.90 -1.70
CA GLU A 79 13.51 -7.86 -2.56
C GLU A 79 14.15 -7.85 -3.95
N LYS A 80 15.41 -8.31 -4.10
CA LYS A 80 16.04 -8.53 -5.43
C LYS A 80 15.53 -9.79 -6.12
N LYS A 81 15.06 -10.79 -5.36
CA LYS A 81 14.47 -12.04 -5.90
C LYS A 81 13.00 -11.85 -6.28
N VAL A 82 12.32 -10.89 -5.65
CA VAL A 82 10.94 -10.50 -5.94
C VAL A 82 10.88 -8.98 -6.19
N PRO A 83 11.40 -8.50 -7.34
CA PRO A 83 11.57 -7.06 -7.59
C PRO A 83 10.27 -6.28 -7.60
N ASP A 84 9.15 -6.95 -7.86
CA ASP A 84 7.82 -6.37 -7.76
C ASP A 84 7.55 -5.76 -6.37
N LEU A 85 8.21 -6.19 -5.30
CA LEU A 85 8.08 -5.57 -3.97
C LEU A 85 8.70 -4.17 -3.90
N LEU A 86 9.71 -3.88 -4.75
CA LEU A 86 10.46 -2.63 -4.72
C LEU A 86 9.67 -1.44 -5.27
N HIS A 87 8.56 -1.65 -5.98
CA HIS A 87 7.76 -0.54 -6.50
C HIS A 87 7.24 0.39 -5.39
N ALA A 88 6.99 -0.11 -4.18
CA ALA A 88 6.52 0.71 -3.07
C ALA A 88 7.62 1.68 -2.57
N PRO A 89 8.81 1.20 -2.12
CA PRO A 89 9.87 2.10 -1.69
C PRO A 89 10.45 2.95 -2.84
N VAL A 90 10.56 2.39 -4.06
CA VAL A 90 10.96 3.17 -5.24
C VAL A 90 9.90 4.21 -5.59
N GLY A 91 8.62 3.88 -5.48
CA GLY A 91 7.50 4.80 -5.68
C GLY A 91 7.61 6.01 -4.76
N ALA A 92 7.75 5.78 -3.45
CA ALA A 92 7.93 6.85 -2.48
C ALA A 92 9.15 7.73 -2.81
N TYR A 93 10.30 7.12 -3.12
CA TYR A 93 11.50 7.87 -3.53
C TYR A 93 11.25 8.75 -4.78
N LEU A 94 10.60 8.20 -5.82
CA LEU A 94 10.35 8.94 -7.05
C LEU A 94 9.28 10.03 -6.89
N LEU A 95 8.30 9.87 -6.00
CA LEU A 95 7.36 10.94 -5.68
C LEU A 95 8.08 12.16 -5.07
N GLN A 96 9.06 11.93 -4.21
CA GLN A 96 9.89 13.00 -3.68
C GLN A 96 10.79 13.60 -4.78
N ALA A 97 11.51 12.75 -5.51
CA ALA A 97 12.54 13.18 -6.46
C ALA A 97 11.97 13.81 -7.75
N GLU A 98 10.85 13.33 -8.27
CA GLU A 98 10.27 13.79 -9.54
C GLU A 98 9.12 14.78 -9.34
N LEU A 99 8.31 14.59 -8.29
CA LEU A 99 7.09 15.38 -8.07
C LEU A 99 7.17 16.34 -6.88
N GLY A 100 8.30 16.38 -6.17
CA GLY A 100 8.49 17.28 -5.03
C GLY A 100 7.53 17.02 -3.88
N VAL A 101 7.06 15.78 -3.70
CA VAL A 101 6.24 15.42 -2.54
C VAL A 101 7.12 15.40 -1.29
N GLU A 102 6.83 16.29 -0.34
CA GLU A 102 7.60 16.43 0.90
C GLU A 102 6.86 15.93 2.15
N ASP A 103 5.61 15.49 2.01
CA ASP A 103 4.84 15.00 3.16
C ASP A 103 5.32 13.61 3.60
N PRO A 104 5.94 13.47 4.78
CA PRO A 104 6.48 12.19 5.22
C PRO A 104 5.38 11.14 5.44
N THR A 105 4.16 11.56 5.77
CA THR A 105 3.02 10.65 5.98
C THR A 105 2.60 10.00 4.67
N VAL A 106 2.57 10.79 3.58
CA VAL A 106 2.26 10.29 2.23
C VAL A 106 3.36 9.36 1.75
N LEU A 107 4.61 9.78 1.87
CA LEU A 107 5.77 8.99 1.42
C LEU A 107 5.85 7.66 2.16
N GLU A 108 5.59 7.64 3.48
CA GLU A 108 5.58 6.41 4.27
C GLU A 108 4.42 5.50 3.87
N ALA A 109 3.20 6.03 3.75
CA ALA A 109 2.04 5.26 3.32
C ALA A 109 2.27 4.59 1.95
N VAL A 110 2.88 5.30 1.00
CA VAL A 110 3.29 4.73 -0.29
C VAL A 110 4.41 3.71 -0.12
N LYS A 111 5.43 3.98 0.71
CA LYS A 111 6.56 3.05 0.94
C LYS A 111 6.10 1.71 1.49
N VAL A 112 5.12 1.69 2.39
CA VAL A 112 4.73 0.48 3.14
C VAL A 112 3.48 -0.22 2.61
N HIS A 113 2.81 0.32 1.58
CA HIS A 113 1.51 -0.21 1.12
C HIS A 113 1.52 -1.68 0.67
N THR A 114 2.68 -2.25 0.31
CA THR A 114 2.76 -3.64 -0.16
C THR A 114 2.98 -4.65 0.98
N MET A 115 3.82 -4.31 1.96
CA MET A 115 4.29 -5.26 2.98
C MET A 115 3.87 -4.88 4.40
N GLY A 116 3.36 -3.66 4.58
CA GLY A 116 3.13 -3.03 5.88
C GLY A 116 4.43 -2.72 6.62
N SER A 117 4.25 -2.19 7.83
CA SER A 117 5.32 -1.90 8.79
C SER A 117 4.86 -2.26 10.21
N LEU A 118 5.80 -2.40 11.15
CA LEU A 118 5.46 -2.59 12.57
C LEU A 118 4.86 -1.33 13.20
N THR A 119 5.06 -0.18 12.58
CA THR A 119 4.52 1.10 13.01
C THR A 119 3.77 1.70 11.84
N MET A 120 2.48 1.35 11.72
CA MET A 120 1.62 1.89 10.68
C MET A 120 0.69 2.96 11.25
N SER A 121 0.73 4.14 10.64
CA SER A 121 -0.27 5.18 10.83
C SER A 121 -1.64 4.71 10.35
N LYS A 122 -2.70 5.46 10.66
CA LYS A 122 -4.03 5.17 10.08
C LYS A 122 -4.01 5.34 8.57
N LEU A 123 -3.33 6.36 8.03
CA LEU A 123 -3.19 6.54 6.59
C LEU A 123 -2.51 5.33 5.94
N ASP A 124 -1.43 4.81 6.53
CA ASP A 124 -0.72 3.65 5.99
C ASP A 124 -1.66 2.43 5.89
N LYS A 125 -2.45 2.19 6.94
CA LYS A 125 -3.45 1.10 6.97
C LYS A 125 -4.55 1.34 5.94
N ILE A 126 -5.04 2.58 5.81
CA ILE A 126 -6.05 2.96 4.83
C ILE A 126 -5.55 2.67 3.41
N ILE A 127 -4.33 3.08 3.06
CA ILE A 127 -3.78 2.89 1.71
C ILE A 127 -3.52 1.42 1.43
N PHE A 128 -2.95 0.69 2.39
CA PHE A 128 -2.76 -0.75 2.29
C PHE A 128 -4.09 -1.48 2.04
N LEU A 129 -5.12 -1.16 2.83
CA LEU A 129 -6.42 -1.82 2.71
C LEU A 129 -7.16 -1.40 1.45
N ALA A 130 -7.15 -0.11 1.09
CA ALA A 130 -7.75 0.40 -0.13
C ALA A 130 -7.23 -0.33 -1.38
N ASP A 131 -5.92 -0.59 -1.46
CA ASP A 131 -5.32 -1.39 -2.54
C ASP A 131 -5.89 -2.81 -2.63
N MET A 132 -6.27 -3.38 -1.48
CA MET A 132 -6.83 -4.74 -1.39
C MET A 132 -8.35 -4.80 -1.59
N ILE A 133 -9.10 -3.73 -1.32
CA ILE A 133 -10.57 -3.74 -1.33
C ILE A 133 -11.18 -2.97 -2.50
N GLU A 134 -10.38 -2.29 -3.32
CA GLU A 134 -10.91 -1.53 -4.45
C GLU A 134 -11.85 -2.38 -5.33
N PRO A 135 -12.93 -1.82 -5.90
CA PRO A 135 -14.01 -2.60 -6.51
C PRO A 135 -13.62 -3.51 -7.69
N GLY A 136 -12.47 -3.28 -8.32
CA GLY A 136 -11.91 -4.12 -9.38
C GLY A 136 -11.23 -5.39 -8.87
N ARG A 137 -11.01 -5.53 -7.56
CA ARG A 137 -10.43 -6.75 -6.96
C ARG A 137 -11.44 -7.89 -6.92
N ASP A 138 -11.03 -9.02 -7.47
CA ASP A 138 -11.79 -10.26 -7.42
C ASP A 138 -10.92 -11.39 -6.88
N TYR A 139 -11.09 -11.70 -5.59
CA TYR A 139 -10.42 -12.83 -4.94
C TYR A 139 -11.21 -13.33 -3.72
N PRO A 140 -11.01 -14.60 -3.29
CA PRO A 140 -11.71 -15.16 -2.14
C PRO A 140 -11.50 -14.35 -0.86
N GLY A 141 -12.59 -13.84 -0.30
CA GLY A 141 -12.58 -13.09 0.95
C GLY A 141 -12.51 -11.56 0.81
N GLN A 142 -12.46 -11.01 -0.41
CA GLN A 142 -12.47 -9.56 -0.65
C GLN A 142 -13.65 -8.86 0.04
N GLN A 143 -14.88 -9.36 -0.12
CA GLN A 143 -16.07 -8.74 0.48
C GLN A 143 -16.00 -8.71 2.01
N ARG A 144 -15.45 -9.78 2.60
CA ARG A 144 -15.24 -9.87 4.05
C ARG A 144 -14.17 -8.86 4.50
N LEU A 145 -13.10 -8.70 3.72
CA LEU A 145 -12.07 -7.70 3.99
C LEU A 145 -12.65 -6.28 3.93
N ASP A 146 -13.44 -5.94 2.90
CA ASP A 146 -14.11 -4.62 2.79
C ASP A 146 -15.01 -4.35 4.01
N CYS A 147 -15.84 -5.31 4.39
CA CYS A 147 -16.68 -5.20 5.60
C CYS A 147 -15.87 -4.98 6.89
N LEU A 148 -14.71 -5.62 7.03
CA LEU A 148 -13.82 -5.43 8.17
C LEU A 148 -13.11 -4.08 8.10
N ALA A 149 -12.63 -3.69 6.92
CA ALA A 149 -11.89 -2.45 6.69
C ALA A 149 -12.73 -1.24 7.07
N ARG A 150 -14.05 -1.27 6.81
CA ARG A 150 -14.99 -0.20 7.19
C ARG A 150 -15.39 -0.19 8.67
N ARG A 151 -14.91 -1.14 9.48
CA ARG A 151 -15.25 -1.27 10.91
C ARG A 151 -14.06 -1.17 11.84
N ASP A 152 -12.96 -1.85 11.53
CA ASP A 152 -11.76 -1.91 12.35
C ASP A 152 -10.53 -2.16 11.45
N LEU A 153 -9.71 -1.12 11.28
CA LEU A 153 -8.49 -1.18 10.46
C LEU A 153 -7.53 -2.27 10.96
N ASP A 154 -7.39 -2.49 12.27
CA ASP A 154 -6.44 -3.48 12.80
C ASP A 154 -6.90 -4.91 12.50
N GLN A 155 -8.21 -5.18 12.62
CA GLN A 155 -8.80 -6.47 12.23
C GLN A 155 -8.68 -6.71 10.73
N ALA A 156 -8.94 -5.68 9.93
CA ALA A 156 -8.82 -5.74 8.48
C ALA A 156 -7.36 -5.98 8.04
N MET A 157 -6.39 -5.31 8.67
CA MET A 157 -4.97 -5.53 8.41
C MET A 157 -4.57 -6.97 8.70
N LEU A 158 -4.95 -7.54 9.84
CA LEU A 158 -4.68 -8.95 10.14
C LEU A 158 -5.31 -9.88 9.09
N PHE A 159 -6.57 -9.64 8.73
CA PHE A 159 -7.27 -10.46 7.73
C PHE A 159 -6.60 -10.38 6.35
N GLY A 160 -6.26 -9.18 5.89
CA GLY A 160 -5.60 -8.93 4.62
C GLY A 160 -4.22 -9.59 4.57
N LEU A 161 -3.41 -9.44 5.64
CA LEU A 161 -2.10 -10.09 5.74
C LEU A 161 -2.21 -11.62 5.75
N ASP A 162 -3.17 -12.20 6.48
CA ASP A 162 -3.42 -13.64 6.44
C ASP A 162 -3.84 -14.11 5.04
N ALA A 163 -4.62 -13.32 4.31
CA ALA A 163 -5.02 -13.63 2.93
C ALA A 163 -3.83 -13.57 1.98
N THR A 164 -2.97 -12.54 2.08
CA THR A 164 -1.73 -12.41 1.30
C THR A 164 -0.78 -13.58 1.57
N ILE A 165 -0.62 -13.99 2.84
CA ILE A 165 0.23 -15.12 3.20
C ILE A 165 -0.30 -16.42 2.60
N ARG A 166 -1.61 -16.69 2.75
CA ARG A 166 -2.26 -17.87 2.15
C ARG A 166 -2.08 -17.90 0.64
N TYR A 167 -2.34 -16.79 -0.03
CA TYR A 167 -2.13 -16.67 -1.48
C TYR A 167 -0.69 -16.99 -1.88
N CYS A 168 0.32 -16.46 -1.18
CA CYS A 168 1.71 -16.78 -1.49
C CYS A 168 2.03 -18.27 -1.27
N LEU A 169 1.51 -18.89 -0.22
CA LEU A 169 1.69 -20.33 0.02
C LEU A 169 1.04 -21.17 -1.09
N ASP A 170 -0.20 -20.85 -1.45
CA ASP A 170 -0.95 -21.55 -2.51
C ASP A 170 -0.27 -21.43 -3.88
N GLN A 171 0.37 -20.29 -4.15
CA GLN A 171 1.10 -20.03 -5.39
C GLN A 171 2.59 -20.39 -5.32
N ALA A 172 3.05 -21.02 -4.23
CA ALA A 172 4.46 -21.34 -3.98
C ALA A 172 5.41 -20.13 -4.18
N ARG A 173 4.97 -18.93 -3.81
CA ARG A 173 5.72 -17.67 -3.92
C ARG A 173 6.60 -17.45 -2.69
N ILE A 174 7.71 -16.74 -2.89
CA ILE A 174 8.57 -16.29 -1.79
C ILE A 174 7.79 -15.30 -0.91
N LEU A 175 7.81 -15.53 0.40
CA LEU A 175 7.24 -14.63 1.39
C LEU A 175 8.35 -13.73 1.96
N HIS A 176 8.11 -12.42 1.94
CA HIS A 176 9.01 -11.48 2.60
C HIS A 176 8.85 -11.58 4.13
N PRO A 177 9.93 -11.70 4.93
CA PRO A 177 9.85 -11.82 6.38
C PRO A 177 9.07 -10.68 7.05
N ARG A 178 9.18 -9.46 6.52
CA ARG A 178 8.42 -8.28 7.00
C ARG A 178 6.92 -8.56 7.08
N THR A 179 6.31 -9.13 6.05
CA THR A 179 4.87 -9.43 6.04
C THR A 179 4.46 -10.35 7.20
N ILE A 180 5.30 -11.35 7.53
CA ILE A 180 5.07 -12.25 8.67
C ILE A 180 5.18 -11.49 10.00
N MET A 181 6.19 -10.63 10.13
CA MET A 181 6.38 -9.80 11.32
C MET A 181 5.20 -8.85 11.55
N VAL A 182 4.75 -8.15 10.50
CA VAL A 182 3.60 -7.24 10.55
C VAL A 182 2.33 -8.00 10.90
N ARG A 183 2.11 -9.18 10.30
CA ARG A 183 0.97 -10.05 10.62
C ARG A 183 0.96 -10.46 12.09
N ASN A 184 2.10 -10.86 12.64
CA ASN A 184 2.22 -11.24 14.04
C ASN A 184 2.02 -10.05 14.99
N HIS A 185 2.46 -8.86 14.58
CA HIS A 185 2.23 -7.62 15.32
C HIS A 185 0.73 -7.30 15.47
N PHE A 186 -0.04 -7.30 14.38
CA PHE A 186 -1.49 -7.08 14.44
C PHE A 186 -2.21 -8.17 15.23
N LEU A 187 -1.80 -9.44 15.11
CA LEU A 187 -2.35 -10.53 15.93
C LEU A 187 -2.11 -10.30 17.43
N ALA A 188 -0.91 -9.86 17.81
CA ALA A 188 -0.58 -9.59 19.20
C ALA A 188 -1.41 -8.43 19.77
N ILE A 189 -1.57 -7.33 19.01
CA ILE A 189 -2.42 -6.19 19.38
C ILE A 189 -3.87 -6.63 19.60
N LEU A 190 -4.43 -7.45 18.71
CA LEU A 190 -5.83 -7.86 18.83
C LEU A 190 -6.04 -8.81 20.02
N LYS A 191 -5.07 -9.69 20.31
CA LYS A 191 -5.13 -10.55 21.51
C LYS A 191 -5.04 -9.76 22.81
N SER A 192 -4.24 -8.70 22.86
CA SER A 192 -4.15 -7.87 24.06
C SER A 192 -5.43 -7.06 24.30
N LYS A 193 -6.10 -6.57 23.24
CA LYS A 193 -7.41 -5.90 23.35
C LYS A 193 -8.48 -6.80 23.96
N VAL A 194 -8.58 -8.05 23.49
CA VAL A 194 -9.56 -9.04 24.00
C VAL A 194 -9.29 -9.44 25.45
N SER A 195 -8.03 -9.40 25.89
CA SER A 195 -7.67 -9.77 27.28
C SER A 195 -7.94 -8.65 28.30
N GLN A 196 -8.36 -7.47 27.84
CA GLN A 196 -8.66 -6.28 28.66
C GLN A 196 -10.17 -6.00 28.78
N GLU A 197 -11.01 -6.78 28.09
CA GLU A 197 -12.48 -6.77 28.18
C GLU A 197 -12.99 -7.92 29.06
#